data_AF-A0A2K9PUN7-F1
#
_entry.id   AF-A0A2K9PUN7-F1
#
_cell.length_a   1.000
_cell.length_b   1.000
_cell.length_c   1.000
_cell.angle_alpha   90.00
_cell.angle_beta   90.00
_cell.angle_gamma   90.00
#
_symmetry.space_group_name_H-M   'P 1'
#
loop_
_entity.id
_entity.type
_entity.pdbx_description
1 polymer ?
#
loop_
_entity_poly.entity_id
_entity_poly.type
_entity_poly.pdbx_seq_one_letter_code
_entity_poly.pdbx_strand_id
1 'polypeptide(L)'
;MEQYSDTIKLELRDSTQKMFLQVEYGIQFPEKLIRYNFYCADKKIFTRLEADADPMVGTFEWASNPKNTFELSTKQIEYLQIADRIRSIGNDRDARQSIIITSTFIKLNQSNHMNSRSLDHKDSYVLRDLYIIIPLKERNKKEDPKVVGSNYIGDMEIILNDRSAESQRTTGDKIRIAIENEIIKYKQDLDNKK
;
A
#
# COMPACT_ATOMS: atom_id res chain seq x y z
N MET A 1 21.16 13.58 -27.31
CA MET A 1 20.52 12.79 -26.25
C MET A 1 19.03 12.96 -26.43
N GLU A 2 18.34 11.91 -26.88
CA GLU A 2 16.87 11.93 -26.93
C GLU A 2 16.34 11.90 -25.49
N GLN A 3 15.50 12.86 -25.15
CA GLN A 3 14.96 13.05 -23.81
C GLN A 3 13.67 12.22 -23.71
N TYR A 4 13.73 11.05 -23.08
CA TYR A 4 12.55 10.25 -22.78
C TYR A 4 11.81 10.88 -21.60
N SER A 5 10.48 10.97 -21.68
CA SER A 5 9.71 11.55 -20.58
C SER A 5 9.66 10.62 -19.38
N ASP A 6 9.58 9.31 -19.62
CA ASP A 6 9.51 8.25 -18.61
C ASP A 6 9.99 6.90 -19.19
N THR A 7 10.33 5.94 -18.32
CA THR A 7 10.73 4.57 -18.70
C THR A 7 9.96 3.51 -17.93
N ILE A 8 9.62 2.41 -18.60
CA ILE A 8 9.02 1.20 -18.02
C ILE A 8 10.07 0.10 -18.01
N LYS A 9 10.20 -0.61 -16.88
CA LYS A 9 11.19 -1.67 -16.70
C LYS A 9 10.54 -2.99 -16.31
N LEU A 10 10.85 -4.04 -17.06
CA LEU A 10 10.48 -5.43 -16.74
C LEU A 10 11.75 -6.21 -16.40
N GLU A 11 11.78 -6.81 -15.21
CA GLU A 11 12.89 -7.64 -14.75
C GLU A 11 12.43 -9.07 -14.47
N LEU A 12 13.18 -10.05 -14.96
CA LEU A 12 13.10 -11.44 -14.53
C LEU A 12 14.39 -11.80 -13.82
N ARG A 13 14.25 -12.37 -12.62
CA ARG A 13 15.37 -12.84 -11.78
C ARG A 13 15.32 -14.35 -11.63
N ASP A 14 16.49 -14.96 -11.50
CA ASP A 14 16.60 -16.40 -11.26
C ASP A 14 16.24 -16.76 -9.80
N SER A 15 16.27 -18.06 -9.48
CA SER A 15 16.01 -18.56 -8.12
C SER A 15 17.01 -18.07 -7.07
N THR A 16 18.14 -17.49 -7.48
CA THR A 16 19.18 -16.88 -6.64
C THR A 16 19.08 -15.36 -6.58
N GLN A 17 18.00 -14.78 -7.11
CA GLN A 17 17.73 -13.33 -7.18
C GLN A 17 18.66 -12.54 -8.12
N LYS A 18 19.48 -13.21 -8.94
CA LYS A 18 20.31 -12.56 -9.95
C LYS A 18 19.48 -12.20 -11.18
N MET A 19 19.81 -11.08 -11.82
CA MET A 19 19.10 -10.61 -13.01
C MET A 19 19.34 -11.57 -14.19
N PHE A 20 18.26 -12.12 -14.72
CA PHE A 20 18.28 -13.03 -15.87
C PHE A 20 17.84 -12.35 -17.16
N LEU A 21 16.79 -11.53 -17.09
CA LEU A 21 16.29 -10.73 -18.21
C LEU A 21 15.91 -9.34 -17.69
N GLN A 22 16.23 -8.31 -18.45
CA GLN A 22 15.74 -6.97 -18.24
C GLN A 22 15.36 -6.36 -19.58
N VAL A 23 14.16 -5.81 -19.67
CA VAL A 23 13.71 -5.02 -20.82
C VAL A 23 13.27 -3.66 -20.31
N GLU A 24 13.87 -2.61 -20.85
CA GLU A 24 13.48 -1.23 -20.59
C GLU A 24 12.87 -0.63 -21.84
N TYR A 25 11.73 0.01 -21.66
CA TYR A 25 11.01 0.71 -22.70
C TYR A 25 10.96 2.20 -22.37
N GLY A 26 11.40 3.05 -23.28
CA GLY A 26 11.21 4.49 -23.21
C GLY A 26 9.85 4.88 -23.79
N ILE A 27 9.19 5.85 -23.17
CA ILE A 27 7.98 6.47 -23.70
C ILE A 27 8.42 7.75 -24.42
N GLN A 28 8.20 7.81 -25.73
CA GLN A 28 8.42 8.99 -26.56
C GLN A 28 7.09 9.61 -26.95
N PHE A 29 6.97 10.93 -26.79
CA PHE A 29 5.77 11.66 -27.20
C PHE A 29 5.70 11.80 -28.74
N PRO A 30 4.51 11.70 -29.37
CA PRO A 30 3.23 11.28 -28.80
C PRO A 30 3.09 9.76 -28.91
N GLU A 31 3.11 9.05 -27.78
CA GLU A 31 2.61 7.67 -27.66
C GLU A 31 3.40 6.56 -28.37
N LYS A 32 4.70 6.72 -28.54
CA LYS A 32 5.57 5.63 -28.98
C LYS A 32 6.29 5.00 -27.80
N LEU A 33 6.01 3.73 -27.56
CA LEU A 33 6.92 2.90 -26.80
C LEU A 33 8.14 2.63 -27.69
N ILE A 34 9.35 2.72 -27.16
CA ILE A 34 10.59 2.35 -27.85
C ILE A 34 11.38 1.46 -26.90
N ARG A 35 11.91 0.33 -27.38
CA ARG A 35 12.84 -0.47 -26.57
C ARG A 35 14.12 0.34 -26.36
N TYR A 36 14.32 0.78 -25.13
CA TYR A 36 15.45 1.60 -24.72
C TYR A 36 16.66 0.75 -24.32
N ASN A 37 16.42 -0.39 -23.66
CA ASN A 37 17.48 -1.29 -23.23
C ASN A 37 16.99 -2.74 -23.18
N PHE A 38 17.88 -3.68 -23.49
CA PHE A 38 17.59 -5.11 -23.43
C PHE A 38 18.82 -5.88 -22.95
N TYR A 39 18.65 -6.61 -21.85
CA TYR A 39 19.69 -7.43 -21.25
C TYR A 39 19.16 -8.84 -21.01
N CYS A 40 19.92 -9.85 -21.42
CA CYS A 40 19.68 -11.24 -21.06
C CYS A 40 21.00 -11.90 -20.65
N ALA A 41 20.98 -12.63 -19.54
CA ALA A 41 22.15 -13.34 -19.02
C ALA A 41 22.59 -14.50 -19.93
N ASP A 42 21.66 -15.11 -20.68
CA ASP A 42 21.96 -16.17 -21.64
C ASP A 42 22.01 -15.64 -23.09
N LYS A 43 23.22 -15.61 -23.65
CA LYS A 43 23.47 -15.15 -25.03
C LYS A 43 22.75 -15.98 -26.10
N LYS A 44 22.43 -17.26 -25.85
CA LYS A 44 21.74 -18.11 -26.83
C LYS A 44 20.25 -17.78 -26.92
N ILE A 45 19.67 -17.36 -25.80
CA ILE A 45 18.25 -16.97 -25.69
C ILE A 45 18.08 -15.50 -26.07
N PHE A 46 19.10 -14.67 -25.82
CA PHE A 46 19.16 -13.24 -26.16
C PHE A 46 18.69 -12.96 -27.59
N THR A 47 19.32 -13.55 -28.61
CA THR A 47 19.02 -13.24 -30.03
C THR A 47 17.59 -13.61 -30.42
N ARG A 48 17.01 -14.65 -29.80
CA ARG A 48 15.62 -15.04 -30.03
C ARG A 48 14.65 -14.05 -29.40
N LEU A 49 14.85 -13.73 -28.12
CA LEU A 49 13.97 -12.80 -27.40
C LEU A 49 14.10 -11.35 -27.88
N GLU A 50 15.29 -10.96 -28.35
CA GLU A 50 15.54 -9.63 -28.92
C GLU A 50 14.71 -9.43 -30.19
N ALA A 51 14.64 -10.44 -31.06
CA ALA A 51 13.84 -10.42 -32.28
C ALA A 51 12.32 -10.44 -32.00
N ASP A 52 11.88 -11.09 -30.93
CA ASP A 52 10.46 -11.11 -30.51
C ASP A 52 10.02 -9.81 -29.83
N ALA A 53 10.96 -9.09 -29.19
CA ALA A 53 10.68 -7.86 -28.47
C ALA A 53 10.46 -6.66 -29.40
N ASP A 54 11.15 -6.59 -30.55
CA ASP A 54 11.08 -5.46 -31.48
C ASP A 54 9.71 -5.28 -32.18
N PRO A 55 8.99 -6.34 -32.59
CA PRO A 55 7.63 -6.23 -33.15
C PRO A 55 6.58 -5.74 -32.15
N MET A 56 6.77 -5.97 -30.84
CA MET A 56 5.83 -5.56 -29.79
C MET A 56 5.91 -4.06 -29.43
N VAL A 57 6.87 -3.35 -30.00
CA VAL A 57 7.08 -1.90 -29.85
C VAL A 57 6.13 -1.11 -30.78
N GLY A 58 5.54 -1.75 -31.79
CA GLY A 58 4.63 -1.14 -32.75
C GLY A 58 3.18 -1.05 -32.25
N THR A 59 2.68 0.19 -32.16
CA THR A 59 1.28 0.55 -31.80
C THR A 59 0.76 -0.18 -30.58
N PHE A 60 1.30 0.20 -29.43
CA PHE A 60 0.63 0.03 -28.15
C PHE A 60 -0.67 0.85 -28.19
N GLU A 61 -1.80 0.23 -28.53
CA GLU A 61 -3.08 0.82 -28.18
C GLU A 61 -3.17 0.75 -26.65
N TRP A 62 -3.11 1.92 -26.00
CA TRP A 62 -3.59 2.00 -24.62
C TRP A 62 -5.00 1.44 -24.66
N ALA A 63 -5.20 0.27 -24.03
CA ALA A 63 -6.54 -0.22 -23.76
C ALA A 63 -7.27 0.96 -23.11
N SER A 64 -8.32 1.45 -23.79
CA SER A 64 -9.16 2.55 -23.32
C SER A 64 -9.38 2.37 -21.82
N ASN A 65 -9.23 3.44 -21.02
CA ASN A 65 -9.47 3.46 -19.57
C ASN A 65 -10.45 2.33 -19.23
N PRO A 66 -10.04 1.27 -18.51
CA PRO A 66 -10.95 0.17 -18.24
C PRO A 66 -12.24 0.80 -17.74
N LYS A 67 -13.36 0.53 -18.43
CA LYS A 67 -14.70 1.07 -18.06
C LYS A 67 -15.07 0.76 -16.61
N ASN A 68 -14.30 -0.10 -15.95
CA ASN A 68 -14.28 -0.26 -14.52
C ASN A 68 -13.50 0.90 -13.90
N THR A 69 -14.14 2.07 -13.83
CA THR A 69 -13.83 3.01 -12.76
C THR A 69 -13.92 2.21 -11.47
N PHE A 70 -12.82 2.13 -10.73
CA PHE A 70 -12.83 1.51 -9.41
C PHE A 70 -13.68 2.39 -8.50
N GLU A 71 -14.99 2.13 -8.48
CA GLU A 71 -15.95 2.90 -7.71
C GLU A 71 -16.01 2.35 -6.29
N LEU A 72 -15.62 3.21 -5.34
CA LEU A 72 -15.81 2.94 -3.93
C LEU A 72 -17.26 3.26 -3.57
N SER A 73 -17.91 2.33 -2.88
CA SER A 73 -19.20 2.59 -2.25
C SER A 73 -19.10 3.76 -1.24
N THR A 74 -20.21 4.44 -0.98
CA THR A 74 -20.29 5.49 0.04
C THR A 74 -19.73 5.04 1.39
N LYS A 75 -19.96 3.78 1.77
CA LYS A 75 -19.45 3.16 2.99
C LYS A 75 -17.92 3.06 3.00
N GLN A 76 -17.31 2.67 1.87
CA GLN A 76 -15.84 2.61 1.75
C GLN A 76 -15.21 4.02 1.78
N ILE A 77 -15.88 5.01 1.19
CA ILE A 77 -15.46 6.41 1.26
C ILE A 77 -15.52 6.91 2.71
N GLU A 78 -16.60 6.61 3.44
CA GLU A 78 -16.74 6.92 4.87
C GLU A 78 -15.63 6.27 5.70
N TYR A 79 -15.32 5.00 5.44
CA TYR A 79 -14.20 4.31 6.09
C TYR A 79 -12.84 4.94 5.78
N LEU A 80 -12.59 5.37 4.55
CA LEU A 80 -11.37 6.10 4.23
C LEU A 80 -11.28 7.43 4.98
N GLN A 81 -12.40 8.15 5.14
CA GLN A 81 -12.44 9.39 5.92
C GLN A 81 -12.18 9.13 7.41
N ILE A 82 -12.75 8.08 8.00
CA ILE A 82 -12.48 7.67 9.38
C ILE A 82 -10.99 7.31 9.53
N ALA A 83 -10.47 6.53 8.59
CA ALA A 83 -9.08 6.10 8.60
C ALA A 83 -8.10 7.28 8.52
N ASP A 84 -8.40 8.29 7.69
CA ASP A 84 -7.60 9.50 7.58
C ASP A 84 -7.54 10.28 8.90
N ARG A 85 -8.68 10.46 9.58
CA ARG A 85 -8.73 11.11 10.90
C ARG A 85 -7.89 10.37 11.94
N ILE A 86 -8.02 9.05 12.02
CA ILE A 86 -7.23 8.23 12.96
C ILE A 86 -5.73 8.31 12.63
N ARG A 87 -5.37 8.17 11.35
CA ARG A 87 -3.98 8.16 10.88
C ARG A 87 -3.29 9.51 11.10
N SER A 88 -4.00 10.61 10.91
CA SER A 88 -3.46 11.98 11.04
C SER A 88 -2.80 12.23 12.40
N ILE A 89 -3.30 11.57 13.46
CA ILE A 89 -2.80 11.69 14.83
C ILE A 89 -1.44 11.01 15.01
N GLY A 90 -1.18 9.96 14.22
CA GLY A 90 0.03 9.14 14.32
C GLY A 90 1.14 9.53 13.35
N ASN A 91 0.98 10.61 12.58
CA ASN A 91 1.88 11.03 11.52
C ASN A 91 3.18 11.64 12.08
N ASP A 92 3.97 10.79 12.72
CA ASP A 92 5.31 11.13 13.17
C ASP A 92 6.24 11.30 11.95
N ARG A 93 7.28 12.12 12.11
CA ARG A 93 8.22 12.50 11.04
C ARG A 93 8.86 11.32 10.31
N ASP A 94 8.98 10.17 10.96
CA ASP A 94 9.66 8.98 10.46
C ASP A 94 8.71 7.79 10.20
N ALA A 95 7.41 8.04 10.22
CA ALA A 95 6.41 7.00 9.96
C ALA A 95 6.47 6.54 8.49
N ARG A 96 6.71 5.24 8.28
CA ARG A 96 6.61 4.60 6.96
C ARG A 96 5.16 4.29 6.67
N GLN A 97 4.68 4.72 5.51
CA GLN A 97 3.30 4.58 5.11
C GLN A 97 3.22 3.72 3.85
N SER A 98 2.26 2.80 3.80
CA SER A 98 1.96 2.04 2.58
C SER A 98 0.48 1.79 2.43
N ILE A 99 0.03 1.74 1.19
CA ILE A 99 -1.33 1.41 0.79
C ILE A 99 -1.26 0.12 -0.03
N ILE A 100 -2.01 -0.89 0.38
CA ILE A 100 -2.14 -2.16 -0.34
C ILE A 100 -3.60 -2.26 -0.78
N ILE A 101 -3.81 -2.34 -2.09
CA ILE A 101 -5.14 -2.53 -2.68
C ILE A 101 -5.17 -3.93 -3.30
N THR A 102 -6.15 -4.74 -2.91
CA THR A 102 -6.41 -6.06 -3.49
C THR A 102 -7.80 -6.11 -4.08
N SER A 103 -8.21 -7.25 -4.65
CA SER A 103 -9.60 -7.45 -5.09
C SER A 103 -10.63 -7.54 -3.94
N THR A 104 -10.16 -7.58 -2.69
CA THR A 104 -11.00 -7.87 -1.51
C THR A 104 -10.92 -6.81 -0.42
N PHE A 105 -9.86 -6.01 -0.38
CA PHE A 105 -9.70 -4.96 0.63
C PHE A 105 -8.73 -3.86 0.18
N ILE A 106 -8.83 -2.71 0.85
CA ILE A 106 -7.80 -1.68 0.95
C ILE A 106 -7.19 -1.79 2.35
N LYS A 107 -5.86 -1.87 2.43
CA LYS A 107 -5.12 -1.87 3.69
C LYS A 107 -4.20 -0.66 3.74
N LEU A 108 -4.37 0.16 4.77
CA LEU A 108 -3.53 1.30 5.09
C LEU A 108 -2.59 0.90 6.22
N ASN A 109 -1.30 0.94 5.97
CA ASN A 109 -0.28 0.64 6.97
C ASN A 109 0.46 1.92 7.34
N GLN A 110 0.71 2.09 8.64
CA GLN A 110 1.61 3.09 9.16
C GLN A 110 2.49 2.46 10.23
N SER A 111 3.79 2.39 9.95
CA SER A 111 4.80 1.80 10.82
C SER A 111 5.78 2.88 11.26
N ASN A 112 5.89 3.12 12.56
CA ASN A 112 6.92 3.94 13.15
C ASN A 112 7.85 3.09 14.01
N HIS A 113 9.00 2.76 13.45
CA HIS A 113 10.07 2.04 14.15
C HIS A 113 11.31 2.95 14.19
N MET A 114 11.51 3.63 15.32
CA MET A 114 12.77 4.30 15.63
C MET A 114 13.58 3.46 16.60
N ASN A 115 14.76 3.04 16.15
CA ASN A 115 15.75 2.41 17.00
C ASN A 115 16.55 3.50 17.73
N SER A 116 16.73 3.35 19.04
CA SER A 116 17.72 4.14 19.76
C SER A 116 19.11 3.83 19.19
N ARG A 117 19.83 4.88 18.77
CA ARG A 117 21.17 4.76 18.16
C ARG A 117 22.29 4.61 19.20
N SER A 118 22.00 4.65 20.50
CA SER A 118 23.00 4.49 21.56
C SER A 118 22.53 3.59 22.71
N LEU A 119 23.48 2.87 23.31
CA LEU A 119 23.28 2.01 24.49
C LEU A 119 22.79 2.77 25.73
N ASP A 120 22.94 4.09 25.75
CA ASP A 120 22.49 4.98 26.85
C ASP A 120 21.02 5.39 26.73
N HIS A 121 20.38 5.10 25.58
CA HIS A 121 18.97 5.38 25.31
C HIS A 121 18.15 4.09 25.13
N LYS A 122 18.46 3.04 25.90
CA LYS A 122 17.72 1.76 25.90
C LYS A 122 16.22 1.92 26.17
N ASP A 123 15.79 3.04 26.73
CA ASP A 123 14.39 3.30 27.05
C ASP A 123 13.70 4.26 26.05
N SER A 124 14.33 4.54 24.90
CA SER A 124 13.82 5.45 23.87
C SER A 124 13.64 4.72 22.54
N TYR A 125 12.70 3.78 22.52
CA TYR A 125 12.27 3.07 21.31
C TYR A 125 10.82 3.43 20.98
N VAL A 126 10.59 3.95 19.76
CA VAL A 126 9.26 4.08 19.18
C VAL A 126 9.02 2.83 18.35
N LEU A 127 8.04 2.02 18.73
CA LEU A 127 7.67 0.79 18.05
C LEU A 127 6.15 0.74 17.93
N ARG A 128 5.63 1.35 16.88
CA ARG A 128 4.20 1.48 16.68
C ARG A 128 3.78 1.11 15.26
N ASP A 129 2.90 0.15 15.16
CA ASP A 129 2.26 -0.24 13.90
C ASP A 129 0.76 0.00 13.97
N LEU A 130 0.23 0.72 13.00
CA LEU A 130 -1.19 0.93 12.78
C LEU A 130 -1.58 0.32 11.43
N TYR A 131 -2.55 -0.58 11.44
CA TYR A 131 -3.14 -1.17 10.26
C TYR A 131 -4.64 -0.88 10.23
N ILE A 132 -5.13 -0.39 9.10
CA ILE A 132 -6.57 -0.18 8.87
C ILE A 132 -6.95 -0.96 7.61
N ILE A 133 -7.89 -1.89 7.75
CA ILE A 133 -8.33 -2.78 6.68
C ILE A 133 -9.79 -2.44 6.36
N ILE A 134 -10.01 -1.95 5.15
CA ILE A 134 -11.31 -1.54 4.60
C ILE A 134 -11.73 -2.61 3.58
N PRO A 135 -12.81 -3.37 3.82
CA PRO A 135 -13.23 -4.40 2.90
C PRO A 135 -13.85 -3.81 1.62
N LEU A 136 -13.51 -4.39 0.47
CA LEU A 136 -14.08 -4.01 -0.83
C LEU A 136 -15.38 -4.74 -1.17
N LYS A 137 -15.65 -5.83 -0.45
CA LYS A 137 -16.90 -6.60 -0.49
C LYS A 137 -17.40 -6.73 0.94
N GLU A 138 -18.72 -6.71 1.16
CA GLU A 138 -19.27 -6.89 2.50
C GLU A 138 -18.76 -8.21 3.11
N ARG A 139 -18.15 -8.11 4.29
CA ARG A 139 -17.73 -9.29 5.05
C ARG A 139 -18.88 -9.79 5.92
N ASN A 140 -19.15 -11.10 5.87
CA ASN A 140 -20.06 -11.73 6.80
C ASN A 140 -19.46 -11.70 8.22
N LYS A 141 -19.92 -10.77 9.05
CA LYS A 141 -19.49 -10.56 10.45
C LYS A 141 -19.53 -11.79 11.37
N LYS A 142 -20.18 -12.88 10.94
CA LYS A 142 -20.38 -14.10 11.76
C LYS A 142 -19.22 -15.10 11.65
N GLU A 143 -18.36 -14.99 10.65
CA GLU A 143 -17.38 -16.05 10.34
C GLU A 143 -15.91 -15.64 10.51
N ASP A 144 -15.60 -14.36 10.53
CA ASP A 144 -14.20 -13.92 10.71
C ASP A 144 -13.80 -14.04 12.20
N PRO A 145 -12.77 -14.83 12.54
CA PRO A 145 -12.26 -14.90 13.90
C PRO A 145 -11.79 -13.51 14.32
N LYS A 146 -12.30 -13.02 15.47
CA LYS A 146 -11.82 -11.76 16.06
C LYS A 146 -10.33 -11.90 16.33
N VAL A 147 -9.52 -11.15 15.59
CA VAL A 147 -8.09 -11.08 15.85
C VAL A 147 -7.90 -10.35 17.18
N VAL A 148 -7.16 -10.97 18.10
CA VAL A 148 -6.90 -10.39 19.42
C VAL A 148 -6.15 -9.06 19.25
N GLY A 149 -6.68 -7.98 19.82
CA GLY A 149 -6.13 -6.63 19.67
C GLY A 149 -6.72 -5.81 18.51
N SER A 150 -7.64 -6.37 17.73
CA SER A 150 -8.36 -5.64 16.68
C SER A 150 -9.57 -4.89 17.21
N ASN A 151 -9.74 -3.66 16.72
CA ASN A 151 -10.92 -2.83 16.88
C ASN A 151 -11.74 -2.85 15.58
N TYR A 152 -13.06 -2.66 15.68
CA TYR A 152 -13.94 -2.72 14.52
C TYR A 152 -14.91 -1.53 14.48
N ILE A 153 -15.01 -0.90 13.30
CA ILE A 153 -16.01 0.12 12.97
C ILE A 153 -16.82 -0.39 11.79
N GLY A 154 -18.03 -0.88 12.05
CA GLY A 154 -18.78 -1.65 11.06
C GLY A 154 -18.05 -2.95 10.71
N ASP A 155 -17.63 -3.13 9.45
CA ASP A 155 -16.76 -4.22 8.96
C ASP A 155 -15.33 -3.75 8.62
N MET A 156 -14.99 -2.48 8.88
CA MET A 156 -13.61 -2.01 8.89
C MET A 156 -12.89 -2.53 10.14
N GLU A 157 -11.69 -3.06 9.95
CA GLU A 157 -10.81 -3.54 11.03
C GLU A 157 -9.65 -2.56 11.24
N ILE A 158 -9.34 -2.28 12.51
CA ILE A 158 -8.26 -1.40 12.92
C ILE A 158 -7.39 -2.14 13.94
N ILE A 159 -6.09 -2.22 13.67
CA ILE A 159 -5.11 -2.89 14.52
C ILE A 159 -4.05 -1.88 14.90
N LEU A 160 -3.91 -1.61 16.20
CA LEU A 160 -2.86 -0.76 16.75
C LEU A 160 -1.97 -1.61 17.65
N ASN A 161 -0.73 -1.81 17.23
CA ASN A 161 0.31 -2.44 18.03
C ASN A 161 1.30 -1.36 18.47
N ASP A 162 1.16 -0.87 19.70
CA ASP A 162 2.13 0.04 20.29
C ASP A 162 2.96 -0.66 21.37
N ARG A 163 4.23 -0.88 21.07
CA ARG A 163 5.25 -1.45 21.95
C ARG A 163 6.32 -0.41 22.30
N SER A 164 6.04 0.87 22.06
CA SER A 164 6.94 1.96 22.42
C SER A 164 7.18 2.00 23.92
N ALA A 165 8.33 2.52 24.34
CA ALA A 165 8.59 2.78 25.75
C ALA A 165 7.55 3.74 26.33
N GLU A 166 7.28 3.66 27.64
CA GLU A 166 6.25 4.46 28.31
C GLU A 166 6.41 5.97 28.07
N SER A 167 7.65 6.45 28.09
CA SER A 167 8.03 7.84 27.80
C SER A 167 7.67 8.31 26.39
N GLN A 168 7.44 7.39 25.45
CA GLN A 168 7.16 7.65 24.03
C GLN A 168 5.78 7.14 23.57
N ARG A 169 4.98 6.60 24.50
CA ARG A 169 3.66 6.01 24.21
C ARG A 169 2.55 7.04 23.96
N THR A 170 2.80 8.30 24.28
CA THR A 170 1.79 9.38 24.20
C THR A 170 1.05 9.45 22.87
N THR A 171 1.75 9.27 21.74
CA THR A 171 1.12 9.26 20.41
C THR A 171 0.26 8.01 20.21
N GLY A 172 0.69 6.83 20.64
CA GLY A 172 -0.15 5.63 20.54
C GLY A 172 -1.39 5.68 21.43
N ASP A 173 -1.30 6.27 22.61
CA ASP A 173 -2.48 6.52 23.46
C ASP A 173 -3.46 7.49 22.79
N LYS A 174 -2.98 8.54 22.15
CA LYS A 174 -3.85 9.45 21.37
C LYS A 174 -4.55 8.72 20.21
N ILE A 175 -3.83 7.86 19.48
CA ILE A 175 -4.42 7.05 18.40
C ILE A 175 -5.47 6.10 18.98
N ARG A 176 -5.19 5.44 20.10
CA ARG A 176 -6.14 4.55 20.79
C ARG A 176 -7.42 5.27 21.16
N ILE A 177 -7.31 6.45 21.79
CA ILE A 177 -8.47 7.28 22.15
C ILE A 177 -9.26 7.70 20.90
N ALA A 178 -8.58 8.04 19.80
CA ALA A 178 -9.24 8.38 18.55
C ALA A 178 -10.03 7.21 17.95
N ILE A 179 -9.48 5.99 18.01
CA ILE A 179 -10.18 4.77 17.59
C ILE A 179 -11.44 4.58 18.45
N GLU A 180 -11.32 4.69 19.78
CA GLU A 180 -12.45 4.56 20.71
C GLU A 180 -13.55 5.59 20.41
N ASN A 181 -13.19 6.84 20.17
CA ASN A 181 -14.13 7.91 19.83
C ASN A 181 -14.85 7.67 18.50
N GLU A 182 -14.14 7.22 17.46
CA GLU A 182 -14.75 6.91 16.17
C GLU A 182 -15.69 5.70 16.26
N ILE A 183 -15.38 4.70 17.10
CA ILE A 183 -16.29 3.59 17.39
C ILE A 183 -17.58 4.09 18.04
N ILE A 184 -17.49 5.00 19.02
CA ILE A 184 -18.67 5.57 19.70
C ILE A 184 -19.50 6.38 18.70
N LYS A 185 -18.86 7.29 17.96
CA LYS A 185 -19.53 8.13 16.96
C LYS A 185 -20.26 7.29 15.91
N TYR A 186 -19.61 6.27 15.38
CA TYR A 186 -20.22 5.39 14.38
C TYR A 186 -21.45 4.64 14.91
N LYS A 187 -21.44 4.21 16.18
CA LYS A 187 -22.60 3.58 16.82
C LYS A 187 -23.77 4.57 16.96
N GLN A 188 -23.49 5.80 17.39
CA GLN A 188 -24.52 6.84 17.50
C GLN A 188 -25.14 7.18 16.13
N ASP A 189 -24.32 7.28 15.09
CA ASP A 189 -24.78 7.55 13.72
C ASP A 189 -25.65 6.42 13.16
N LEU A 190 -25.44 5.17 13.58
CA LEU A 190 -26.30 4.04 13.23
C LEU A 190 -27.64 4.07 13.98
N ASP A 191 -27.63 4.44 15.25
CA ASP A 191 -28.85 4.51 16.07
C ASP A 191 -29.76 5.66 15.63
N ASN A 192 -29.19 6.79 15.19
CA ASN A 192 -29.94 7.94 14.65
C ASN A 192 -30.54 7.71 13.25
N LYS A 193 -30.12 6.66 12.54
CA LYS A 193 -30.61 6.30 11.20
C LYS A 193 -31.71 5.22 11.23
N LYS A 194 -32.06 4.71 12.41
CA LYS A 194 -33.17 3.77 12.63
C LYS A 194 -34.43 4.50 13.04
#